data_AF-A0ABD7K5M9-F1
#
_entry.id   AF-A0ABD7K5M9-F1
#
_cell.length_a   1.000
_cell.length_b   1.000
_cell.length_c   1.000
_cell.angle_alpha   90.00
_cell.angle_beta   90.00
_cell.angle_gamma   90.00
#
_symmetry.space_group_name_H-M   'P 1'
#
loop_
_entity.id
_entity.type
_entity.pdbx_description
1 polymer ?
#
loop_
_entity_poly.entity_id
_entity_poly.type
_entity_poly.pdbx_seq_one_letter_code
_entity_poly.pdbx_strand_id
1 'polypeptide(L)'
;MSLDAFNAWMAANPEWLGLAIFLVAFLECAAIVGIVLPGVVLLFGVAVIAGSGALGLGETLLLAYTGGVLGDLSSYWIGRRFHQNIRRLPGLRSHPQWITAAEVYFERYGIASLLVGRFIGALRPMLPMVAGMLDMPFGRFLGVSLIAAAGWAVAYLLPGWATGAALRLPLPEGFWSEAGVVAACLAVLVGVVVQASLRRKRWATAVAAALSLVLLLAMTVAWPYLQDLDQGLMTLVQEHRNAELNPVMVVVTRLGDFRTQFIAGALLGGILLLTRQWRPAAFAIGTLVGTALANQALKTLFARARPEVLAEPLSSFSFPSGHSSASFAFFLTLGVLASRQQPPRWRLTWVLLAVIPSLSIALSRVYLGVHWPSDIIAGALLATTVCAASLWLSQRRESLPALPQRVWWLLLPVCVATLAIAAGWALPEAIARYRPL
;
A
#
# COMPACT_ATOMS: atom_id res chain seq x y z
N MET A 1 -19.61 -28.94 -2.93
CA MET A 1 -19.09 -28.62 -4.28
C MET A 1 -17.59 -28.45 -4.13
N SER A 2 -16.77 -29.10 -4.96
CA SER A 2 -15.32 -28.84 -4.96
C SER A 2 -15.06 -27.41 -5.46
N LEU A 3 -13.91 -26.83 -5.08
CA LEU A 3 -13.52 -25.47 -5.48
C LEU A 3 -13.47 -25.33 -7.02
N ASP A 4 -13.03 -26.37 -7.71
CA ASP A 4 -12.96 -26.42 -9.17
C ASP A 4 -14.36 -26.45 -9.81
N ALA A 5 -15.30 -27.20 -9.24
CA ALA A 5 -16.67 -27.23 -9.72
C ALA A 5 -17.38 -25.88 -9.52
N PHE A 6 -17.05 -25.16 -8.44
CA PHE A 6 -17.52 -23.79 -8.23
C PHE A 6 -16.98 -22.83 -9.29
N ASN A 7 -15.67 -22.82 -9.51
CA ASN A 7 -15.05 -21.95 -10.50
C ASN A 7 -15.56 -22.25 -11.93
N ALA A 8 -15.73 -23.52 -12.29
CA ALA A 8 -16.27 -23.93 -13.59
C ALA A 8 -17.74 -23.50 -13.79
N TRP A 9 -18.58 -23.64 -12.75
CA TRP A 9 -19.97 -23.18 -12.81
C TRP A 9 -20.07 -21.65 -12.92
N MET A 10 -19.23 -20.91 -12.19
CA MET A 10 -19.17 -19.45 -12.25
C MET A 10 -18.73 -18.95 -13.63
N ALA A 11 -17.78 -19.62 -14.27
CA ALA A 11 -17.36 -19.30 -15.64
C ALA A 11 -18.50 -19.54 -16.66
N ALA A 12 -19.39 -20.50 -16.40
CA ALA A 12 -20.54 -20.81 -17.26
C ALA A 12 -21.77 -19.91 -17.02
N ASN A 13 -21.85 -19.22 -15.87
CA ASN A 13 -23.00 -18.37 -15.50
C ASN A 13 -22.54 -16.97 -15.03
N PRO A 14 -22.02 -16.12 -15.94
CA PRO A 14 -21.44 -14.82 -15.59
C PRO A 14 -22.43 -13.85 -14.91
N GLU A 15 -23.73 -14.01 -15.16
CA GLU A 15 -24.79 -13.19 -14.57
C GLU A 15 -24.87 -13.31 -13.04
N TRP A 16 -24.40 -14.43 -12.47
CA TRP A 16 -24.35 -14.64 -11.03
C TRP A 16 -23.05 -14.14 -10.39
N LEU A 17 -22.07 -13.69 -11.18
CA LEU A 17 -20.75 -13.31 -10.69
C LEU A 17 -20.79 -12.15 -9.70
N GLY A 18 -21.60 -11.14 -9.99
CA GLY A 18 -21.75 -10.01 -9.09
C GLY A 18 -22.31 -10.44 -7.71
N LEU A 19 -23.33 -11.30 -7.72
CA LEU A 19 -23.91 -11.85 -6.50
C LEU A 19 -22.93 -12.77 -5.77
N ALA A 20 -22.17 -13.58 -6.49
CA ALA A 20 -21.17 -14.47 -5.91
C ALA A 20 -20.07 -13.69 -5.19
N ILE A 21 -19.52 -12.64 -5.79
CA ILE A 21 -18.51 -11.75 -5.15
C ILE A 21 -19.09 -11.16 -3.87
N PHE A 22 -20.30 -10.61 -3.93
CA PHE A 22 -20.99 -10.03 -2.78
C PHE A 22 -21.20 -11.05 -1.65
N LEU A 23 -21.75 -12.23 -1.98
CA LEU A 23 -22.06 -13.27 -1.00
C LEU A 23 -20.79 -13.85 -0.38
N VAL A 24 -19.76 -14.15 -1.18
CA VAL A 24 -18.49 -14.65 -0.66
C VAL A 24 -17.88 -13.60 0.27
N ALA A 25 -17.85 -12.32 -0.12
CA ALA A 25 -17.32 -11.23 0.72
C ALA A 25 -18.13 -11.05 2.03
N PHE A 26 -19.46 -11.14 1.94
CA PHE A 26 -20.36 -11.08 3.09
C PHE A 26 -20.11 -12.23 4.06
N LEU A 27 -20.10 -13.47 3.58
CA LEU A 27 -19.92 -14.68 4.39
C LEU A 27 -18.51 -14.73 5.00
N GLU A 28 -17.51 -14.28 4.27
CA GLU A 28 -16.12 -14.18 4.72
C GLU A 28 -15.94 -13.18 5.89
N CYS A 29 -16.82 -12.18 5.98
CA CYS A 29 -16.84 -11.18 7.06
C CYS A 29 -17.89 -11.50 8.13
N ALA A 30 -18.81 -12.41 7.87
CA ALA A 30 -19.83 -12.84 8.81
C ALA A 30 -19.24 -13.69 9.94
N ALA A 31 -19.64 -13.40 11.17
CA ALA A 31 -19.20 -14.10 12.36
C ALA A 31 -19.43 -15.62 12.23
N ILE A 32 -18.42 -16.39 12.66
CA ILE A 32 -18.34 -17.86 12.65
C ILE A 32 -18.17 -18.42 11.23
N VAL A 33 -18.99 -17.95 10.28
CA VAL A 33 -18.95 -18.40 8.87
C VAL A 33 -17.59 -18.11 8.25
N GLY A 34 -17.08 -16.89 8.39
CA GLY A 34 -15.80 -16.48 7.81
C GLY A 34 -14.55 -17.12 8.43
N ILE A 35 -14.69 -17.93 9.49
CA ILE A 35 -13.60 -18.76 10.02
C ILE A 35 -13.55 -20.11 9.29
N VAL A 36 -14.73 -20.64 8.94
CA VAL A 36 -14.87 -21.97 8.32
C VAL A 36 -14.71 -21.89 6.82
N LEU A 37 -15.20 -20.80 6.21
CA LEU A 37 -15.13 -20.60 4.78
C LEU A 37 -13.69 -20.29 4.34
N PRO A 38 -13.14 -20.96 3.31
CA PRO A 38 -11.85 -20.58 2.71
C PRO A 38 -12.03 -19.35 1.81
N GLY A 39 -12.62 -18.27 2.32
CA GLY A 39 -13.09 -17.19 1.46
C GLY A 39 -11.97 -16.41 0.80
N VAL A 40 -10.73 -16.40 1.32
CA VAL A 40 -9.58 -15.82 0.60
C VAL A 40 -9.35 -16.48 -0.77
N VAL A 41 -9.41 -17.81 -0.80
CA VAL A 41 -9.21 -18.59 -2.05
C VAL A 41 -10.42 -18.42 -2.97
N LEU A 42 -11.64 -18.43 -2.42
CA LEU A 42 -12.85 -18.20 -3.20
C LEU A 42 -12.90 -16.80 -3.80
N LEU A 43 -12.58 -15.77 -3.00
CA LEU A 43 -12.50 -14.37 -3.44
C LEU A 43 -11.47 -14.19 -4.55
N PHE A 44 -10.29 -14.83 -4.41
CA PHE A 44 -9.30 -14.83 -5.48
C PHE A 44 -9.86 -15.47 -6.75
N GLY A 45 -10.48 -16.64 -6.66
CA GLY A 45 -11.08 -17.34 -7.81
C GLY A 45 -12.16 -16.52 -8.53
N VAL A 46 -13.15 -15.99 -7.79
CA VAL A 46 -14.18 -15.14 -8.40
C VAL A 46 -13.61 -13.82 -8.93
N ALA A 47 -12.56 -13.28 -8.32
CA ALA A 47 -11.89 -12.08 -8.83
C ALA A 47 -11.13 -12.36 -10.14
N VAL A 48 -10.49 -13.52 -10.29
CA VAL A 48 -9.87 -13.94 -11.55
C VAL A 48 -10.91 -14.01 -12.67
N ILE A 49 -12.07 -14.62 -12.41
CA ILE A 49 -13.17 -14.69 -13.38
C ILE A 49 -13.72 -13.28 -13.68
N ALA A 50 -13.83 -12.40 -12.68
CA ALA A 50 -14.22 -11.01 -12.91
C ALA A 50 -13.22 -10.27 -13.81
N GLY A 51 -11.92 -10.44 -13.55
CA GLY A 51 -10.83 -9.81 -14.29
C GLY A 51 -10.67 -10.31 -15.72
N SER A 52 -11.19 -11.48 -16.08
CA SER A 52 -11.13 -12.00 -17.45
C SER A 52 -12.03 -11.24 -18.45
N GLY A 53 -12.70 -10.16 -17.99
CA GLY A 53 -13.57 -9.31 -18.80
C GLY A 53 -15.03 -9.34 -18.40
N ALA A 54 -15.41 -10.10 -17.37
CA ALA A 54 -16.79 -10.25 -16.94
C ALA A 54 -17.30 -9.06 -16.11
N LEU A 55 -16.45 -8.46 -15.26
CA LEU A 55 -16.80 -7.28 -14.45
C LEU A 55 -15.63 -6.29 -14.39
N GLY A 56 -15.95 -5.00 -14.37
CA GLY A 56 -14.96 -3.96 -14.17
C GLY A 56 -14.31 -4.04 -12.78
N LEU A 57 -13.09 -3.48 -12.64
CA LEU A 57 -12.41 -3.41 -11.35
C LEU A 57 -13.25 -2.65 -10.32
N GLY A 58 -13.84 -1.52 -10.72
CA GLY A 58 -14.67 -0.69 -9.84
C GLY A 58 -15.88 -1.44 -9.30
N GLU A 59 -16.61 -2.16 -10.16
CA GLU A 59 -17.77 -2.96 -9.80
C GLU A 59 -17.39 -4.10 -8.85
N THR A 60 -16.31 -4.83 -9.18
CA THR A 60 -15.77 -5.92 -8.36
C THR A 60 -15.41 -5.42 -6.95
N LEU A 61 -14.71 -4.29 -6.86
CA LEU A 61 -14.33 -3.68 -5.59
C LEU A 61 -15.54 -3.18 -4.80
N LEU A 62 -16.53 -2.56 -5.45
CA LEU A 62 -17.75 -2.07 -4.81
C LEU A 62 -18.60 -3.21 -4.25
N LEU A 63 -18.75 -4.32 -5.00
CA LEU A 63 -19.48 -5.51 -4.56
C LEU A 63 -18.80 -6.18 -3.36
N ALA A 64 -17.48 -6.38 -3.42
CA ALA A 64 -16.72 -6.93 -2.30
C ALA A 64 -16.74 -6.01 -1.07
N TYR A 65 -16.65 -4.70 -1.29
CA TYR A 65 -16.72 -3.69 -0.24
C TYR A 65 -18.08 -3.70 0.47
N THR A 66 -19.17 -3.63 -0.29
CA THR A 66 -20.54 -3.61 0.26
C THR A 66 -20.88 -4.93 0.96
N GLY A 67 -20.51 -6.07 0.37
CA GLY A 67 -20.64 -7.38 1.01
C GLY A 67 -19.86 -7.45 2.33
N GLY A 68 -18.61 -7.01 2.33
CA GLY A 68 -17.76 -6.99 3.52
C GLY A 68 -18.29 -6.07 4.64
N VAL A 69 -18.77 -4.88 4.30
CA VAL A 69 -19.40 -3.95 5.26
C VAL A 69 -20.68 -4.53 5.84
N LEU A 70 -21.53 -5.13 5.01
CA LEU A 70 -22.77 -5.76 5.49
C LEU A 70 -22.48 -6.97 6.39
N GLY A 71 -21.46 -7.78 6.07
CA GLY A 71 -21.03 -8.89 6.92
C GLY A 71 -20.51 -8.43 8.29
N ASP A 72 -19.73 -7.34 8.31
CA ASP A 72 -19.28 -6.69 9.54
C ASP A 72 -20.47 -6.17 10.36
N LEU A 73 -21.43 -5.51 9.72
CA LEU A 73 -22.63 -4.97 10.37
C LEU A 73 -23.50 -6.07 10.97
N SER A 74 -23.74 -7.16 10.22
CA SER A 74 -24.47 -8.32 10.74
C SER A 74 -23.78 -8.91 11.96
N SER A 75 -22.46 -9.06 11.90
CA SER A 75 -21.64 -9.57 13.00
C SER A 75 -21.70 -8.66 14.23
N TYR A 76 -21.60 -7.35 14.04
CA TYR A 76 -21.75 -6.36 15.11
C TYR A 76 -23.13 -6.41 15.78
N TRP A 77 -24.20 -6.52 14.99
CA TRP A 77 -25.56 -6.63 15.53
C TRP A 77 -25.80 -7.93 16.28
N ILE A 78 -25.25 -9.05 15.80
CA ILE A 78 -25.25 -10.33 16.55
C ILE A 78 -24.51 -10.13 17.88
N GLY A 79 -23.33 -9.50 17.83
CA GLY A 79 -22.55 -9.02 18.97
C GLY A 79 -23.42 -8.32 20.03
N ARG A 80 -24.10 -7.28 19.57
CA ARG A 80 -24.89 -6.38 20.39
C ARG A 80 -26.21 -6.98 20.87
N ARG A 81 -26.82 -7.90 20.12
CA ARG A 81 -28.09 -8.51 20.48
C ARG A 81 -27.92 -9.55 21.58
N PHE A 82 -26.85 -10.34 21.52
CA PHE A 82 -26.65 -11.48 22.40
C PHE A 82 -25.66 -11.20 23.55
N HIS A 83 -24.82 -10.17 23.46
CA HIS A 83 -23.82 -9.82 24.47
C HIS A 83 -23.06 -11.07 24.98
N GLN A 84 -22.99 -11.30 26.29
CA GLN A 84 -22.31 -12.46 26.90
C GLN A 84 -22.92 -13.81 26.52
N ASN A 85 -24.18 -13.85 26.05
CA ASN A 85 -24.83 -15.10 25.63
C ASN A 85 -24.28 -15.64 24.30
N ILE A 86 -23.47 -14.87 23.56
CA ILE A 86 -22.79 -15.32 22.33
C ILE A 86 -21.94 -16.56 22.58
N ARG A 87 -21.33 -16.66 23.77
CA ARG A 87 -20.51 -17.80 24.19
C ARG A 87 -21.30 -19.12 24.24
N ARG A 88 -22.64 -19.07 24.26
CA ARG A 88 -23.52 -20.24 24.28
C ARG A 88 -23.88 -20.74 22.88
N LEU A 89 -23.55 -20.01 21.81
CA LEU A 89 -23.82 -20.45 20.44
C LEU A 89 -23.04 -21.74 20.13
N PRO A 90 -23.64 -22.73 19.43
CA PRO A 90 -23.06 -24.07 19.28
C PRO A 90 -21.66 -24.08 18.63
N GLY A 91 -21.39 -23.17 17.70
CA GLY A 91 -20.05 -23.02 17.10
C GLY A 91 -19.00 -22.38 18.01
N LEU A 92 -19.41 -21.46 18.89
CA LEU A 92 -18.50 -20.73 19.78
C LEU A 92 -18.31 -21.44 21.13
N ARG A 93 -19.30 -22.24 21.55
CA ARG A 93 -19.22 -23.11 22.72
C ARG A 93 -18.18 -24.21 22.54
N SER A 94 -18.07 -24.75 21.33
CA SER A 94 -17.08 -25.77 20.97
C SER A 94 -15.67 -25.19 20.80
N HIS A 95 -15.57 -23.91 20.41
CA HIS A 95 -14.30 -23.23 20.16
C HIS A 95 -14.22 -21.87 20.89
N PRO A 96 -14.19 -21.85 22.23
CA PRO A 96 -14.22 -20.60 23.01
C PRO A 96 -13.01 -19.70 22.72
N GLN A 97 -11.90 -20.29 22.30
CA GLN A 97 -10.66 -19.61 21.92
C GLN A 97 -10.84 -18.53 20.85
N TRP A 98 -11.80 -18.65 19.94
CA TRP A 98 -12.00 -17.66 18.87
C TRP A 98 -12.51 -16.32 19.42
N ILE A 99 -13.45 -16.35 20.38
CA ILE A 99 -13.92 -15.15 21.07
C ILE A 99 -12.81 -14.63 21.98
N THR A 100 -12.20 -15.49 22.80
CA THR A 100 -11.18 -15.05 23.76
C THR A 100 -9.99 -14.39 23.08
N ALA A 101 -9.53 -14.92 21.94
CA ALA A 101 -8.46 -14.31 21.16
C ALA A 101 -8.87 -12.93 20.61
N ALA A 102 -10.12 -12.79 20.15
CA ALA A 102 -10.63 -11.51 19.65
C ALA A 102 -10.83 -10.48 20.79
N GLU A 103 -11.32 -10.88 21.97
CA GLU A 103 -11.41 -10.04 23.17
C GLU A 103 -10.03 -9.54 23.61
N VAL A 104 -9.07 -10.44 23.80
CA VAL A 104 -7.69 -10.08 24.18
C VAL A 104 -7.06 -9.12 23.16
N TYR A 105 -7.33 -9.35 21.87
CA TYR A 105 -6.85 -8.46 20.82
C TYR A 105 -7.55 -7.09 20.87
N PHE A 106 -8.87 -7.07 21.10
CA PHE A 106 -9.66 -5.85 21.23
C PHE A 106 -9.26 -5.02 22.46
N GLU A 107 -9.02 -5.65 23.61
CA GLU A 107 -8.50 -4.99 24.82
C GLU A 107 -7.12 -4.36 24.58
N ARG A 108 -6.26 -5.05 23.82
CA ARG A 108 -4.87 -4.61 23.59
C ARG A 108 -4.72 -3.50 22.54
N TYR A 109 -5.61 -3.46 21.56
CA TYR A 109 -5.51 -2.55 20.40
C TYR A 109 -6.70 -1.59 20.25
N GLY A 110 -7.76 -1.77 21.04
CA GLY A 110 -8.97 -0.96 21.03
C GLY A 110 -9.56 -0.85 19.62
N ILE A 111 -9.88 0.37 19.20
CA ILE A 111 -10.46 0.65 17.89
C ILE A 111 -9.55 0.20 16.73
N ALA A 112 -8.23 0.29 16.89
CA ALA A 112 -7.27 -0.13 15.85
C ALA A 112 -7.31 -1.64 15.58
N SER A 113 -7.90 -2.43 16.49
CA SER A 113 -8.11 -3.86 16.29
C SER A 113 -8.98 -4.14 15.06
N LEU A 114 -10.03 -3.34 14.81
CA LEU A 114 -10.92 -3.50 13.66
C LEU A 114 -10.23 -3.22 12.33
N LEU A 115 -9.33 -2.23 12.29
CA LEU A 115 -8.56 -1.89 11.09
C LEU A 115 -7.56 -2.99 10.74
N VAL A 116 -6.70 -3.36 11.69
CA VAL A 116 -5.56 -4.25 11.44
C VAL A 116 -5.97 -5.71 11.51
N GLY A 117 -6.83 -6.05 12.46
CA GLY A 117 -7.29 -7.42 12.68
C GLY A 117 -8.12 -7.98 11.53
N ARG A 118 -8.64 -7.12 10.65
CA ARG A 118 -9.30 -7.53 9.40
C ARG A 118 -8.39 -8.30 8.45
N PHE A 119 -7.08 -8.12 8.56
CA PHE A 119 -6.09 -8.84 7.75
C PHE A 119 -5.58 -10.13 8.41
N ILE A 120 -6.10 -10.46 9.61
CA ILE A 120 -5.72 -11.66 10.37
C ILE A 120 -6.86 -12.66 10.26
N GLY A 121 -6.68 -13.71 9.45
CA GLY A 121 -7.76 -14.63 9.03
C GLY A 121 -8.70 -15.07 10.15
N ALA A 122 -8.18 -15.66 11.23
CA ALA A 122 -9.00 -16.17 12.33
C ALA A 122 -9.70 -15.09 13.18
N LEU A 123 -9.17 -13.85 13.20
CA LEU A 123 -9.70 -12.76 14.03
C LEU A 123 -10.69 -11.88 13.25
N ARG A 124 -10.54 -11.75 11.94
CA ARG A 124 -11.33 -10.86 11.08
C ARG A 124 -12.84 -10.93 11.34
N PRO A 125 -13.52 -12.09 11.20
CA PRO A 125 -14.98 -12.16 11.36
C PRO A 125 -15.44 -12.04 12.83
N MET A 126 -14.52 -12.20 13.79
CA MET A 126 -14.84 -12.13 15.23
C MET A 126 -14.81 -10.71 15.77
N LEU A 127 -13.94 -9.85 15.25
CA LEU A 127 -13.73 -8.51 15.80
C LEU A 127 -14.97 -7.60 15.71
N PRO A 128 -15.73 -7.55 14.60
CA PRO A 128 -17.00 -6.82 14.57
C PRO A 128 -18.01 -7.34 15.61
N MET A 129 -18.08 -8.67 15.79
CA MET A 129 -18.96 -9.29 16.79
C MET A 129 -18.55 -8.94 18.22
N VAL A 130 -17.25 -9.00 18.55
CA VAL A 130 -16.73 -8.58 19.86
C VAL A 130 -16.96 -7.09 20.10
N ALA A 131 -16.80 -6.24 19.08
CA ALA A 131 -17.11 -4.81 19.19
C ALA A 131 -18.58 -4.56 19.56
N GLY A 132 -19.51 -5.31 18.96
CA GLY A 132 -20.93 -5.25 19.32
C GLY A 132 -21.21 -5.79 20.72
N MET A 133 -20.58 -6.90 21.09
CA MET A 133 -20.71 -7.53 22.41
C MET A 133 -20.25 -6.62 23.55
N LEU A 134 -19.23 -5.80 23.31
CA LEU A 134 -18.67 -4.82 24.24
C LEU A 134 -19.33 -3.43 24.14
N ASP A 135 -20.51 -3.33 23.51
CA ASP A 135 -21.29 -2.09 23.39
C ASP A 135 -20.54 -0.90 22.77
N MET A 136 -19.66 -1.18 21.81
CA MET A 136 -18.97 -0.11 21.07
C MET A 136 -20.00 0.79 20.36
N PRO A 137 -19.90 2.13 20.45
CA PRO A 137 -20.83 3.04 19.79
C PRO A 137 -20.89 2.81 18.27
N PHE A 138 -22.11 2.69 17.72
CA PHE A 138 -22.34 2.32 16.32
C PHE A 138 -21.60 3.22 15.33
N GLY A 139 -21.65 4.54 15.52
CA GLY A 139 -20.96 5.48 14.60
C GLY A 139 -19.43 5.29 14.59
N ARG A 140 -18.82 4.96 15.73
CA ARG A 140 -17.38 4.66 15.81
C ARG A 140 -17.05 3.36 15.12
N PHE A 141 -17.88 2.33 15.32
CA PHE A 141 -17.73 1.03 14.65
C PHE A 141 -17.86 1.19 13.13
N LEU A 142 -18.92 1.84 12.67
CA LEU A 142 -19.22 2.03 11.26
C LEU A 142 -18.09 2.78 10.54
N GLY A 143 -17.65 3.93 11.07
CA GLY A 143 -16.59 4.72 10.44
C GLY A 143 -15.29 3.92 10.24
N VAL A 144 -14.95 3.07 11.21
CA VAL A 144 -13.73 2.23 11.16
C VAL A 144 -13.92 1.04 10.22
N SER A 145 -15.09 0.39 10.25
CA SER A 145 -15.43 -0.73 9.38
C SER A 145 -15.45 -0.30 7.90
N LEU A 146 -15.99 0.89 7.58
CA LEU A 146 -15.95 1.43 6.22
C LEU A 146 -14.51 1.58 5.71
N ILE A 147 -13.60 2.16 6.50
CA ILE A 147 -12.20 2.31 6.10
C ILE A 147 -11.50 0.94 5.99
N ALA A 148 -11.73 0.03 6.95
CA ALA A 148 -11.15 -1.30 6.96
C ALA A 148 -11.60 -2.13 5.75
N ALA A 149 -12.90 -2.10 5.45
CA ALA A 149 -13.50 -2.86 4.35
C ALA A 149 -13.01 -2.37 2.99
N ALA A 150 -12.81 -1.06 2.81
CA ALA A 150 -12.25 -0.51 1.57
C ALA A 150 -10.81 -1.02 1.34
N GLY A 151 -9.95 -0.92 2.35
CA GLY A 151 -8.57 -1.42 2.27
C GLY A 151 -8.49 -2.93 2.06
N TRP A 152 -9.38 -3.67 2.71
CA TRP A 152 -9.47 -5.13 2.55
C TRP A 152 -9.96 -5.54 1.15
N ALA A 153 -11.00 -4.89 0.62
CA ALA A 153 -11.52 -5.19 -0.71
C ALA A 153 -10.43 -5.00 -1.78
N VAL A 154 -9.68 -3.90 -1.72
CA VAL A 154 -8.53 -3.69 -2.61
C VAL A 154 -7.47 -4.77 -2.42
N ALA A 155 -7.04 -5.04 -1.18
CA ALA A 155 -5.95 -5.98 -0.92
C ALA A 155 -6.26 -7.43 -1.33
N TYR A 156 -7.52 -7.88 -1.19
CA TYR A 156 -7.91 -9.27 -1.45
C TYR A 156 -8.38 -9.51 -2.87
N LEU A 157 -9.03 -8.52 -3.51
CA LEU A 157 -9.61 -8.70 -4.85
C LEU A 157 -8.65 -8.23 -5.95
N LEU A 158 -7.84 -7.19 -5.72
CA LEU A 158 -6.97 -6.65 -6.76
C LEU A 158 -5.99 -7.69 -7.33
N PRO A 159 -5.32 -8.55 -6.52
CA PRO A 159 -4.41 -9.56 -7.08
C PRO A 159 -5.12 -10.58 -7.97
N GLY A 160 -6.31 -11.04 -7.57
CA GLY A 160 -7.11 -11.99 -8.36
C GLY A 160 -7.64 -11.35 -9.65
N TRP A 161 -8.22 -10.16 -9.54
CA TRP A 161 -8.72 -9.43 -10.69
C TRP A 161 -7.60 -9.05 -11.68
N ALA A 162 -6.46 -8.59 -11.18
CA ALA A 162 -5.29 -8.30 -12.02
C ALA A 162 -4.75 -9.56 -12.70
N THR A 163 -4.80 -10.72 -12.04
CA THR A 163 -4.43 -12.01 -12.64
C THR A 163 -5.40 -12.38 -13.77
N GLY A 164 -6.72 -12.25 -13.56
CA GLY A 164 -7.71 -12.47 -14.61
C GLY A 164 -7.52 -11.54 -15.81
N ALA A 165 -7.23 -10.27 -15.54
CA ALA A 165 -6.94 -9.27 -16.56
C ALA A 165 -5.60 -9.52 -17.28
N ALA A 166 -4.60 -10.06 -16.59
CA ALA A 166 -3.34 -10.46 -17.19
C ALA A 166 -3.51 -11.66 -18.14
N LEU A 167 -4.35 -12.64 -17.78
CA LEU A 167 -4.59 -13.84 -18.58
C LEU A 167 -5.33 -13.57 -19.90
N ARG A 168 -6.12 -12.49 -20.00
CA ARG A 168 -6.79 -12.10 -21.25
C ARG A 168 -5.89 -11.33 -22.22
N LEU A 169 -4.84 -10.69 -21.72
CA LEU A 169 -3.96 -9.83 -22.50
C LEU A 169 -2.85 -10.67 -23.15
N PRO A 170 -2.38 -10.30 -24.35
CA PRO A 170 -1.23 -10.94 -24.99
C PRO A 170 0.05 -10.50 -24.29
N LEU A 171 0.28 -11.03 -23.08
CA LEU A 171 1.48 -10.73 -22.30
C LEU A 171 2.69 -11.48 -22.86
N PRO A 172 3.90 -10.91 -22.75
CA PRO A 172 5.13 -11.60 -23.13
C PRO A 172 5.32 -12.90 -22.33
N GLU A 173 5.93 -13.92 -22.95
CA GLU A 173 6.10 -15.25 -22.35
C GLU A 173 6.86 -15.22 -21.02
N GLY A 174 7.85 -14.35 -20.87
CA GLY A 174 8.66 -14.20 -19.65
C GLY A 174 7.99 -13.42 -18.51
N PHE A 175 6.82 -12.83 -18.73
CA PHE A 175 6.16 -11.93 -17.77
C PHE A 175 6.00 -12.56 -16.38
N TRP A 176 5.42 -13.76 -16.31
CA TRP A 176 5.12 -14.41 -15.03
C TRP A 176 6.38 -14.81 -14.26
N SER A 177 7.44 -15.24 -14.96
CA SER A 177 8.72 -15.56 -14.34
C SER A 177 9.39 -14.31 -13.78
N GLU A 178 9.46 -13.24 -14.55
CA GLU A 178 10.07 -11.98 -14.11
C GLU A 178 9.29 -11.35 -12.95
N ALA A 179 7.94 -11.33 -13.04
CA ALA A 179 7.07 -10.86 -11.97
C ALA A 179 7.26 -11.66 -10.68
N GLY A 180 7.35 -13.00 -10.80
CA GLY A 180 7.61 -13.89 -9.68
C GLY A 180 8.94 -13.61 -8.98
N VAL A 181 10.02 -13.45 -9.75
CA VAL A 181 11.36 -13.14 -9.22
C VAL A 181 11.37 -11.78 -8.51
N VAL A 182 10.83 -10.74 -9.14
CA VAL A 182 10.78 -9.39 -8.55
C VAL A 182 9.92 -9.39 -7.28
N ALA A 183 8.75 -10.01 -7.31
CA ALA A 183 7.87 -10.11 -6.15
C ALA A 183 8.52 -10.88 -5.00
N ALA A 184 9.20 -12.00 -5.29
CA ALA A 184 9.93 -12.77 -4.29
C ALA A 184 11.05 -11.96 -3.63
N CYS A 185 11.86 -11.25 -4.43
CA CYS A 185 12.92 -10.38 -3.93
C CYS A 185 12.38 -9.26 -3.02
N LEU A 186 11.31 -8.59 -3.42
CA LEU A 186 10.66 -7.55 -2.61
C LEU A 186 10.02 -8.13 -1.34
N ALA A 187 9.40 -9.31 -1.41
CA ALA A 187 8.83 -9.99 -0.26
C ALA A 187 9.91 -10.39 0.76
N VAL A 188 11.07 -10.88 0.30
CA VAL A 188 12.23 -11.18 1.15
C VAL A 188 12.74 -9.91 1.81
N LEU A 189 12.92 -8.81 1.07
CA LEU A 189 13.32 -7.51 1.64
C LEU A 189 12.36 -7.07 2.75
N VAL A 190 11.06 -7.01 2.46
CA VAL A 190 10.03 -6.57 3.40
C VAL A 190 9.99 -7.51 4.61
N GLY A 191 10.00 -8.83 4.39
CA GLY A 191 9.97 -9.84 5.43
C GLY A 191 11.16 -9.73 6.39
N VAL A 192 12.38 -9.63 5.86
CA VAL A 192 13.60 -9.47 6.67
C VAL A 192 13.59 -8.15 7.44
N VAL A 193 13.21 -7.04 6.80
CA VAL A 193 13.15 -5.73 7.44
C VAL A 193 12.11 -5.69 8.56
N VAL A 194 10.91 -6.22 8.32
CA VAL A 194 9.84 -6.31 9.31
C VAL A 194 10.29 -7.20 10.48
N GLN A 195 10.84 -8.38 10.21
CA GLN A 195 11.28 -9.30 11.25
C GLN A 195 12.42 -8.71 12.09
N ALA A 196 13.40 -8.07 11.45
CA ALA A 196 14.51 -7.41 12.14
C ALA A 196 14.03 -6.23 13.00
N SER A 197 13.06 -5.45 12.50
CA SER A 197 12.43 -4.34 13.22
C SER A 197 11.63 -4.82 14.43
N LEU A 198 10.83 -5.88 14.28
CA LEU A 198 10.07 -6.50 15.38
C LEU A 198 10.98 -7.04 16.49
N ARG A 199 12.11 -7.65 16.10
CA ARG A 199 13.13 -8.18 17.04
C ARG A 199 14.02 -7.11 17.67
N ARG A 200 13.75 -5.81 17.43
CA ARG A 200 14.48 -4.65 17.99
C ARG A 200 16.00 -4.70 17.81
N LYS A 201 16.49 -5.38 16.76
CA LYS A 201 17.93 -5.53 16.55
C LYS A 201 18.52 -4.19 16.06
N ARG A 202 19.61 -3.73 16.67
CA ARG A 202 20.27 -2.46 16.30
C ARG A 202 20.78 -2.46 14.85
N TRP A 203 21.17 -3.63 14.34
CA TRP A 203 21.61 -3.81 12.95
C TRP A 203 20.47 -3.87 11.92
N ALA A 204 19.19 -3.84 12.34
CA ALA A 204 18.06 -3.95 11.42
C ALA A 204 18.09 -2.88 10.31
N THR A 205 18.51 -1.66 10.65
CA THR A 205 18.64 -0.55 9.68
C THR A 205 19.81 -0.72 8.72
N ALA A 206 20.92 -1.29 9.18
CA ALA A 206 22.07 -1.60 8.31
C ALA A 206 21.73 -2.72 7.33
N VAL A 207 21.03 -3.77 7.79
CA VAL A 207 20.56 -4.86 6.92
C VAL A 207 19.50 -4.37 5.94
N ALA A 208 18.58 -3.50 6.36
CA ALA A 208 17.64 -2.87 5.44
C ALA A 208 18.36 -2.10 4.33
N ALA A 209 19.34 -1.27 4.69
CA ALA A 209 20.14 -0.50 3.72
C ALA A 209 20.94 -1.41 2.78
N ALA A 210 21.58 -2.46 3.31
CA ALA A 210 22.38 -3.39 2.53
C ALA A 210 21.52 -4.19 1.55
N LEU A 211 20.39 -4.76 2.01
CA LEU A 211 19.51 -5.54 1.15
C LEU A 211 18.84 -4.67 0.07
N SER A 212 18.38 -3.47 0.41
CA SER A 212 17.80 -2.56 -0.58
C SER A 212 18.85 -2.07 -1.57
N LEU A 213 20.11 -1.88 -1.14
CA LEU A 213 21.21 -1.54 -2.04
C LEU A 213 21.54 -2.69 -2.99
N VAL A 214 21.63 -3.92 -2.48
CA VAL A 214 21.88 -5.11 -3.32
C VAL A 214 20.78 -5.25 -4.37
N LEU A 215 19.51 -5.11 -3.98
CA LEU A 215 18.40 -5.16 -4.94
C LEU A 215 18.44 -3.98 -5.92
N LEU A 216 18.80 -2.78 -5.49
CA LEU A 216 18.97 -1.64 -6.39
C LEU A 216 20.07 -1.90 -7.42
N LEU A 217 21.24 -2.38 -6.99
CA LEU A 217 22.36 -2.72 -7.86
C LEU A 217 21.95 -3.85 -8.82
N ALA A 218 21.24 -4.87 -8.34
CA ALA A 218 20.67 -5.90 -9.19
C ALA A 218 19.73 -5.30 -10.26
N MET A 219 18.83 -4.38 -9.90
CA MET A 219 17.97 -3.69 -10.86
C MET A 219 18.75 -2.88 -11.90
N THR A 220 19.88 -2.28 -11.53
CA THR A 220 20.71 -1.52 -12.49
C THR A 220 21.32 -2.40 -13.59
N VAL A 221 21.48 -3.70 -13.34
CA VAL A 221 21.98 -4.68 -14.32
C VAL A 221 20.81 -5.43 -14.98
N ALA A 222 19.74 -5.69 -14.22
CA ALA A 222 18.63 -6.53 -14.63
C ALA A 222 17.59 -5.80 -15.49
N TRP A 223 17.50 -4.46 -15.47
CA TRP A 223 16.44 -3.75 -16.19
C TRP A 223 16.32 -4.07 -17.69
N PRO A 224 17.40 -4.37 -18.46
CA PRO A 224 17.26 -4.78 -19.86
C PRO A 224 16.63 -6.17 -20.03
N TYR A 225 16.68 -7.00 -18.98
CA TYR A 225 16.09 -8.34 -18.89
C TYR A 225 14.76 -8.36 -18.13
N LEU A 226 14.18 -7.19 -17.84
CA LEU A 226 12.86 -7.05 -17.21
C LEU A 226 11.84 -6.41 -18.17
N GLN A 227 12.09 -6.55 -19.48
CA GLN A 227 11.25 -5.94 -20.51
C GLN A 227 9.86 -6.58 -20.54
N ASP A 228 9.77 -7.89 -20.32
CA ASP A 228 8.50 -8.61 -20.35
C ASP A 228 7.61 -8.19 -19.18
N LEU A 229 8.20 -8.04 -17.99
CA LEU A 229 7.55 -7.47 -16.81
C LEU A 229 7.08 -6.04 -17.07
N ASP A 230 7.98 -5.19 -17.58
CA ASP A 230 7.71 -3.77 -17.79
C ASP A 230 6.60 -3.55 -18.82
N GLN A 231 6.66 -4.27 -19.94
CA GLN A 231 5.63 -4.24 -20.98
C GLN A 231 4.33 -4.84 -20.48
N GLY A 232 4.37 -6.01 -19.84
CA GLY A 232 3.15 -6.69 -19.41
C GLY A 232 2.36 -5.90 -18.35
N LEU A 233 3.06 -5.33 -17.36
CA LEU A 233 2.44 -4.44 -16.37
C LEU A 233 1.98 -3.13 -17.01
N MET A 234 2.72 -2.57 -17.98
CA MET A 234 2.27 -1.38 -18.70
C MET A 234 0.99 -1.66 -19.48
N THR A 235 0.91 -2.76 -20.24
CA THR A 235 -0.28 -3.17 -20.98
C THR A 235 -1.47 -3.35 -20.03
N LEU A 236 -1.28 -4.05 -18.91
CA LEU A 236 -2.31 -4.23 -17.89
C LEU A 236 -2.85 -2.90 -17.37
N VAL A 237 -1.96 -1.94 -17.09
CA VAL A 237 -2.36 -0.65 -16.53
C VAL A 237 -3.00 0.26 -17.59
N GLN A 238 -2.44 0.32 -18.80
CA GLN A 238 -2.97 1.16 -19.87
C GLN A 238 -4.34 0.69 -20.36
N GLU A 239 -4.58 -0.62 -20.40
CA GLU A 239 -5.88 -1.21 -20.75
C GLU A 239 -7.01 -0.76 -19.80
N HIS A 240 -6.69 -0.46 -18.53
CA HIS A 240 -7.66 -0.03 -17.53
C HIS A 240 -7.59 1.47 -17.22
N ARG A 241 -6.87 2.22 -18.05
CA ARG A 241 -6.85 3.67 -18.01
C ARG A 241 -8.20 4.20 -18.49
N ASN A 242 -8.82 5.08 -17.71
CA ASN A 242 -10.06 5.74 -18.10
C ASN A 242 -9.98 7.27 -17.93
N ALA A 243 -10.91 7.97 -18.58
CA ALA A 243 -10.95 9.43 -18.62
C ALA A 243 -11.26 10.06 -17.24
N GLU A 244 -12.04 9.38 -16.40
CA GLU A 244 -12.48 9.90 -15.10
C GLU A 244 -11.38 9.84 -14.03
N LEU A 245 -10.56 8.77 -14.02
CA LEU A 245 -9.45 8.61 -13.10
C LEU A 245 -8.21 9.41 -13.54
N ASN A 246 -8.12 9.82 -14.80
CA ASN A 246 -6.95 10.53 -15.31
C ASN A 246 -6.67 11.87 -14.56
N PRO A 247 -7.64 12.77 -14.33
CA PRO A 247 -7.44 13.95 -13.50
C PRO A 247 -7.00 13.62 -12.07
N VAL A 248 -7.57 12.57 -11.46
CA VAL A 248 -7.21 12.13 -10.11
C VAL A 248 -5.74 11.69 -10.06
N MET A 249 -5.30 10.89 -11.04
CA MET A 249 -3.92 10.43 -11.14
C MET A 249 -2.95 11.59 -11.43
N VAL A 250 -3.39 12.60 -12.16
CA VAL A 250 -2.63 13.86 -12.34
C VAL A 250 -2.48 14.58 -11.00
N VAL A 251 -3.54 14.75 -10.22
CA VAL A 251 -3.46 15.36 -8.88
C VAL A 251 -2.48 14.59 -7.98
N VAL A 252 -2.58 13.25 -7.97
CA VAL A 252 -1.70 12.38 -7.18
C VAL A 252 -0.25 12.52 -7.63
N THR A 253 0.05 12.46 -8.93
CA THR A 253 1.44 12.52 -9.39
C THR A 253 2.12 13.85 -9.06
N ARG A 254 1.36 14.94 -8.99
CA ARG A 254 1.91 16.29 -8.72
C ARG A 254 2.44 16.47 -7.31
N LEU A 255 1.93 15.67 -6.37
CA LEU A 255 2.51 15.59 -5.04
C LEU A 255 3.98 15.13 -5.10
N GLY A 256 4.36 14.36 -6.12
CA GLY A 256 5.72 13.89 -6.36
C GLY A 256 6.57 14.79 -7.26
N ASP A 257 6.04 15.92 -7.76
CA ASP A 257 6.80 16.81 -8.64
C ASP A 257 8.05 17.36 -7.94
N PHE A 258 9.13 17.55 -8.72
CA PHE A 258 10.40 18.04 -8.19
C PHE A 258 10.24 19.33 -7.38
N ARG A 259 9.49 20.31 -7.91
CA ARG A 259 9.26 21.59 -7.22
C ARG A 259 8.51 21.39 -5.90
N THR A 260 7.47 20.56 -5.90
CA THR A 260 6.68 20.23 -4.71
C THR A 260 7.53 19.56 -3.64
N GLN A 261 8.27 18.52 -4.01
CA GLN A 261 9.12 17.75 -3.11
C GLN A 261 10.32 18.57 -2.61
N PHE A 262 10.88 19.44 -3.45
CA PHE A 262 11.94 20.36 -3.06
C PHE A 262 11.46 21.36 -2.01
N ILE A 263 10.32 22.02 -2.23
CA ILE A 263 9.75 22.97 -1.27
C ILE A 263 9.37 22.26 0.02
N ALA A 264 8.66 21.13 -0.05
CA ALA A 264 8.27 20.36 1.12
C ALA A 264 9.49 19.86 1.93
N GLY A 265 10.53 19.39 1.24
CA GLY A 265 11.78 18.96 1.84
C GLY A 265 12.58 20.11 2.48
N ALA A 266 12.64 21.27 1.81
CA ALA A 266 13.29 22.47 2.33
C ALA A 266 12.58 23.01 3.58
N LEU A 267 11.25 23.01 3.58
CA LEU A 267 10.44 23.39 4.75
C LEU A 267 10.63 22.40 5.91
N LEU A 268 10.62 21.08 5.64
CA LEU A 268 10.91 20.06 6.64
C LEU A 268 12.29 20.29 7.27
N GLY A 269 13.34 20.42 6.46
CA GLY A 269 14.70 20.69 6.93
C GLY A 269 14.79 22.01 7.70
N GLY A 270 14.23 23.08 7.14
CA GLY A 270 14.22 24.42 7.73
C GLY A 270 13.52 24.46 9.09
N ILE A 271 12.33 23.86 9.23
CA ILE A 271 11.62 23.77 10.50
C ILE A 271 12.45 23.01 11.55
N LEU A 272 13.08 21.89 11.16
CA LEU A 272 13.93 21.13 12.07
C LEU A 272 15.15 21.93 12.52
N LEU A 273 15.79 22.69 11.62
CA LEU A 273 16.91 23.57 11.95
C LEU A 273 16.49 24.73 12.86
N LEU A 274 15.39 25.42 12.53
CA LEU A 274 14.85 26.54 13.31
C LEU A 274 14.42 26.11 14.73
N THR A 275 13.89 24.90 14.87
CA THR A 275 13.53 24.31 16.16
C THR A 275 14.71 23.61 16.86
N ARG A 276 15.94 23.82 16.36
CA ARG A 276 17.21 23.30 16.91
C ARG A 276 17.28 21.76 17.00
N GLN A 277 16.53 21.06 16.15
CA GLN A 277 16.52 19.60 16.04
C GLN A 277 17.63 19.10 15.11
N TRP A 278 18.90 19.38 15.44
CA TRP A 278 20.05 19.16 14.56
C TRP A 278 20.22 17.72 14.05
N ARG A 279 20.01 16.73 14.92
CA ARG A 279 20.17 15.31 14.54
C ARG A 279 19.03 14.83 13.63
N PRO A 280 17.75 15.06 13.96
CA PRO A 280 16.65 14.87 13.01
C PRO A 280 16.84 15.64 11.69
N ALA A 281 17.33 16.88 11.74
CA ALA A 281 17.61 17.68 10.56
C ALA A 281 18.70 17.03 9.68
N ALA A 282 19.82 16.62 10.26
CA ALA A 282 20.90 15.93 9.54
C ALA A 282 20.41 14.62 8.89
N PHE A 283 19.60 13.84 9.60
CA PHE A 283 18.96 12.64 9.05
C PHE A 283 18.04 12.96 7.87
N ALA A 284 17.12 13.91 8.04
CA ALA A 284 16.14 14.29 7.04
C ALA A 284 16.79 14.89 5.79
N ILE A 285 17.66 15.89 5.98
CA ILE A 285 18.37 16.56 4.89
C ILE A 285 19.29 15.57 4.17
N GLY A 286 20.05 14.75 4.92
CA GLY A 286 20.90 13.72 4.32
C GLY A 286 20.11 12.70 3.49
N THR A 287 18.93 12.30 3.95
CA THR A 287 18.05 11.39 3.20
C THR A 287 17.54 12.03 1.91
N LEU A 288 17.02 13.26 2.00
CA LEU A 288 16.42 13.96 0.87
C LEU A 288 17.45 14.35 -0.19
N VAL A 289 18.53 15.02 0.22
CA VAL A 289 19.60 15.46 -0.67
C VAL A 289 20.36 14.26 -1.22
N GLY A 290 20.68 13.27 -0.39
CA GLY A 290 21.36 12.04 -0.82
C GLY A 290 20.56 11.29 -1.88
N THR A 291 19.23 11.19 -1.71
CA THR A 291 18.37 10.53 -2.71
C THR A 291 18.31 11.34 -4.00
N ALA A 292 18.19 12.66 -3.93
CA ALA A 292 18.15 13.52 -5.11
C ALA A 292 19.45 13.44 -5.93
N LEU A 293 20.60 13.53 -5.27
CA LEU A 293 21.91 13.42 -5.92
C LEU A 293 22.14 12.04 -6.53
N ALA A 294 21.83 10.97 -5.79
CA ALA A 294 21.98 9.61 -6.30
C ALA A 294 21.01 9.32 -7.46
N ASN A 295 19.78 9.84 -7.42
CA ASN A 295 18.85 9.72 -8.54
C ASN A 295 19.40 10.41 -9.79
N GLN A 296 19.88 11.65 -9.65
CA GLN A 296 20.45 12.41 -10.76
C GLN A 296 21.66 11.69 -11.37
N ALA A 297 22.56 11.16 -10.52
CA ALA A 297 23.74 10.42 -10.98
C ALA A 297 23.35 9.15 -11.77
N LEU A 298 22.41 8.36 -11.25
CA LEU A 298 21.94 7.15 -11.94
C LEU A 298 21.21 7.50 -13.26
N LYS A 299 20.43 8.58 -13.28
CA LYS A 299 19.77 9.07 -14.51
C LYS A 299 20.77 9.39 -15.60
N THR A 300 21.85 10.09 -15.27
CA THR A 300 22.89 10.44 -16.24
C THR A 300 23.74 9.25 -16.66
N LEU A 301 23.92 8.26 -15.78
CA LEU A 301 24.73 7.07 -16.05
C LEU A 301 24.03 6.09 -16.99
N PHE A 302 22.75 5.80 -16.75
CA PHE A 302 22.01 4.78 -17.50
C PHE A 302 21.27 5.32 -18.73
N ALA A 303 20.91 6.61 -18.74
CA ALA A 303 20.30 7.28 -19.88
C ALA A 303 19.10 6.52 -20.52
N ARG A 304 18.32 5.80 -19.70
CA ARG A 304 17.22 4.95 -20.19
C ARG A 304 16.09 5.78 -20.81
N ALA A 305 15.57 5.34 -21.95
CA ALA A 305 14.41 5.94 -22.62
C ALA A 305 13.10 5.70 -21.84
N ARG A 306 12.12 6.60 -22.02
CA ARG A 306 10.78 6.51 -21.44
C ARG A 306 9.84 5.68 -22.33
N PRO A 307 8.71 5.18 -21.79
CA PRO A 307 7.63 4.66 -22.62
C PRO A 307 7.03 5.77 -23.51
N GLU A 308 6.63 5.41 -24.72
CA GLU A 308 6.06 6.32 -25.73
C GLU A 308 4.52 6.32 -25.66
N VAL A 309 3.95 6.82 -24.55
CA VAL A 309 2.48 6.82 -24.32
C VAL A 309 1.86 8.23 -24.37
N LEU A 310 2.66 9.29 -24.18
CA LEU A 310 2.19 10.67 -24.14
C LEU A 310 2.30 11.37 -25.49
N ALA A 311 1.34 12.25 -25.79
CA ALA A 311 1.37 13.10 -26.98
C ALA A 311 2.60 14.02 -27.04
N GLU A 312 3.09 14.48 -25.88
CA GLU A 312 4.34 15.24 -25.74
C GLU A 312 5.33 14.51 -24.82
N PRO A 313 6.37 13.86 -25.38
CA PRO A 313 7.35 13.13 -24.60
C PRO A 313 8.14 14.03 -23.64
N LEU A 314 8.39 13.54 -22.42
CA LEU A 314 9.24 14.23 -21.46
C LEU A 314 10.72 14.07 -21.84
N SER A 315 11.46 15.17 -21.94
CA SER A 315 12.87 15.22 -22.37
C SER A 315 13.92 14.63 -21.40
N SER A 316 13.49 14.08 -20.26
CA SER A 316 14.40 13.54 -19.23
C SER A 316 14.42 12.02 -19.21
N PHE A 317 15.55 11.40 -18.84
CA PHE A 317 15.69 9.96 -18.72
C PHE A 317 14.73 9.32 -17.72
N SER A 318 14.39 8.04 -17.95
CA SER A 318 13.39 7.30 -17.18
C SER A 318 13.94 6.72 -15.88
N PHE A 319 15.07 6.01 -15.93
CA PHE A 319 15.62 5.24 -14.82
C PHE A 319 16.58 6.01 -13.91
N PRO A 320 16.47 5.92 -12.58
CA PRO A 320 15.28 5.52 -11.82
C PRO A 320 14.25 6.68 -11.77
N SER A 321 13.01 6.37 -11.42
CA SER A 321 11.94 7.38 -11.35
C SER A 321 12.18 8.41 -10.23
N GLY A 322 12.23 9.69 -10.60
CA GLY A 322 12.42 10.81 -9.67
C GLY A 322 11.24 11.01 -8.72
N HIS A 323 10.00 10.95 -9.23
CA HIS A 323 8.77 10.99 -8.44
C HIS A 323 8.69 9.85 -7.42
N SER A 324 9.09 8.64 -7.83
CA SER A 324 9.17 7.49 -6.92
C SER A 324 10.21 7.75 -5.82
N SER A 325 11.47 8.01 -6.17
CA SER A 325 12.53 8.17 -5.17
C SER A 325 12.31 9.36 -4.25
N ALA A 326 11.84 10.50 -4.75
CA ALA A 326 11.60 11.68 -3.93
C ALA A 326 10.44 11.46 -2.95
N SER A 327 9.33 10.89 -3.42
CA SER A 327 8.17 10.63 -2.56
C SER A 327 8.47 9.58 -1.48
N PHE A 328 9.17 8.49 -1.82
CA PHE A 328 9.63 7.52 -0.83
C PHE A 328 10.62 8.16 0.16
N ALA A 329 11.58 8.97 -0.27
CA ALA A 329 12.52 9.62 0.63
C ALA A 329 11.82 10.56 1.62
N PHE A 330 10.89 11.37 1.13
CA PHE A 330 10.15 12.33 1.96
C PHE A 330 9.24 11.65 2.97
N PHE A 331 8.34 10.77 2.53
CA PHE A 331 7.39 10.14 3.44
C PHE A 331 8.06 9.13 4.37
N LEU A 332 9.06 8.35 3.93
CA LEU A 332 9.81 7.47 4.83
C LEU A 332 10.55 8.27 5.90
N THR A 333 11.10 9.45 5.55
CA THR A 333 11.70 10.35 6.55
C THR A 333 10.68 10.75 7.61
N LEU A 334 9.48 11.18 7.21
CA LEU A 334 8.40 11.51 8.14
C LEU A 334 7.98 10.31 9.00
N GLY A 335 7.78 9.14 8.39
CA GLY A 335 7.41 7.91 9.09
C GLY A 335 8.48 7.46 10.09
N VAL A 336 9.76 7.57 9.73
CA VAL A 336 10.88 7.27 10.62
C VAL A 336 10.93 8.26 11.79
N LEU A 337 10.77 9.55 11.55
CA LEU A 337 10.72 10.57 12.61
C LEU A 337 9.52 10.35 13.56
N ALA A 338 8.34 10.04 13.02
CA ALA A 338 7.13 9.76 13.79
C ALA A 338 7.23 8.46 14.60
N SER A 339 7.97 7.47 14.10
CA SER A 339 8.19 6.19 14.78
C SER A 339 9.12 6.26 15.98
N ARG A 340 9.84 7.37 16.21
CA ARG A 340 10.84 7.46 17.28
C ARG A 340 10.18 7.28 18.65
N GLN A 341 10.87 6.54 19.53
CA GLN A 341 10.41 6.16 20.88
C GLN A 341 9.11 5.35 20.96
N GLN A 342 8.50 4.98 19.83
CA GLN A 342 7.35 4.09 19.79
C GLN A 342 7.75 2.61 19.95
N PRO A 343 6.88 1.71 20.44
CA PRO A 343 7.14 0.28 20.41
C PRO A 343 7.11 -0.25 18.96
N PRO A 344 7.74 -1.41 18.67
CA PRO A 344 7.95 -1.90 17.30
C PRO A 344 6.70 -1.93 16.41
N ARG A 345 5.56 -2.34 16.97
CA ARG A 345 4.26 -2.35 16.27
C ARG A 345 3.90 -0.99 15.68
N TRP A 346 3.96 0.07 16.48
CA TRP A 346 3.65 1.43 16.06
C TRP A 346 4.72 1.98 15.14
N ARG A 347 5.98 1.56 15.28
CA ARG A 347 7.03 1.91 14.33
C ARG A 347 6.70 1.41 12.93
N LEU A 348 6.28 0.16 12.81
CA LEU A 348 5.85 -0.42 11.54
C LEU A 348 4.61 0.29 11.00
N THR A 349 3.64 0.62 11.84
CA THR A 349 2.46 1.40 11.43
C THR A 349 2.86 2.73 10.78
N TRP A 350 3.77 3.50 11.38
CA TRP A 350 4.23 4.77 10.79
C TRP A 350 4.98 4.58 9.46
N VAL A 351 5.77 3.52 9.33
CA VAL A 351 6.44 3.20 8.06
C VAL A 351 5.41 2.79 6.99
N LEU A 352 4.42 1.97 7.34
CA LEU A 352 3.35 1.59 6.42
C LEU A 352 2.53 2.80 5.98
N LEU A 353 2.16 3.69 6.91
CA LEU A 353 1.47 4.94 6.61
C LEU A 353 2.28 5.86 5.69
N ALA A 354 3.61 5.82 5.78
CA ALA A 354 4.50 6.55 4.88
C ALA A 354 4.54 5.91 3.47
N VAL A 355 4.52 4.58 3.37
CA VAL A 355 4.57 3.87 2.08
C VAL A 355 3.30 4.11 1.25
N ILE A 356 2.13 4.25 1.87
CA ILE A 356 0.85 4.47 1.16
C ILE A 356 0.91 5.66 0.17
N PRO A 357 1.17 6.91 0.61
CA PRO A 357 1.24 8.05 -0.31
C PRO A 357 2.41 7.94 -1.30
N SER A 358 3.56 7.40 -0.88
CA SER A 358 4.70 7.17 -1.78
C SER A 358 4.35 6.21 -2.93
N LEU A 359 3.70 5.09 -2.61
CA LEU A 359 3.29 4.10 -3.58
C LEU A 359 2.20 4.65 -4.51
N SER A 360 1.23 5.40 -3.99
CA SER A 360 0.22 6.06 -4.83
C SER A 360 0.83 7.01 -5.85
N ILE A 361 1.78 7.86 -5.42
CA ILE A 361 2.52 8.75 -6.33
C ILE A 361 3.32 7.94 -7.34
N ALA A 362 4.00 6.89 -6.91
CA ALA A 362 4.79 6.08 -7.83
C ALA A 362 3.91 5.38 -8.87
N LEU A 363 2.85 4.68 -8.45
CA LEU A 363 1.91 3.98 -9.33
C LEU A 363 1.22 4.93 -10.32
N SER A 364 0.91 6.17 -9.93
CA SER A 364 0.39 7.18 -10.86
C SER A 364 1.32 7.42 -12.07
N ARG A 365 2.63 7.18 -11.94
CA ARG A 365 3.57 7.33 -13.06
C ARG A 365 3.45 6.21 -14.09
N VAL A 366 3.19 4.97 -13.65
CA VAL A 366 2.90 3.87 -14.58
C VAL A 366 1.51 4.08 -15.20
N TYR A 367 0.52 4.50 -14.40
CA TYR A 367 -0.82 4.83 -14.91
C TYR A 367 -0.78 5.88 -16.03
N LEU A 368 -0.05 6.98 -15.80
CA LEU A 368 0.10 8.06 -16.79
C LEU A 368 1.06 7.70 -17.93
N GLY A 369 1.65 6.50 -17.93
CA GLY A 369 2.46 5.99 -19.04
C GLY A 369 3.85 6.62 -19.18
N VAL A 370 4.39 7.25 -18.13
CA VAL A 370 5.65 8.03 -18.22
C VAL A 370 6.88 7.34 -17.64
N HIS A 371 6.68 6.22 -16.96
CA HIS A 371 7.74 5.41 -16.36
C HIS A 371 7.44 3.93 -16.49
N TRP A 372 8.50 3.15 -16.64
CA TRP A 372 8.41 1.70 -16.55
C TRP A 372 8.21 1.28 -15.08
N PRO A 373 7.50 0.17 -14.81
CA PRO A 373 7.36 -0.41 -13.48
C PRO A 373 8.70 -0.61 -12.75
N SER A 374 9.72 -1.10 -13.45
CA SER A 374 11.07 -1.27 -12.92
C SER A 374 11.73 0.06 -12.50
N ASP A 375 11.46 1.18 -13.20
CA ASP A 375 11.97 2.51 -12.82
C ASP A 375 11.43 2.95 -11.46
N ILE A 376 10.16 2.62 -11.18
CA ILE A 376 9.50 2.92 -9.91
C ILE A 376 10.11 2.09 -8.79
N ILE A 377 10.28 0.79 -9.01
CA ILE A 377 10.87 -0.13 -8.04
C ILE A 377 12.30 0.32 -7.70
N ALA A 378 13.10 0.65 -8.71
CA ALA A 378 14.45 1.19 -8.52
C ALA A 378 14.44 2.51 -7.74
N GLY A 379 13.49 3.41 -8.04
CA GLY A 379 13.32 4.65 -7.28
C GLY A 379 12.99 4.43 -5.80
N ALA A 380 12.11 3.47 -5.50
CA ALA A 380 11.74 3.11 -4.13
C ALA A 380 12.90 2.44 -3.38
N LEU A 381 13.64 1.54 -4.03
CA LEU A 381 14.83 0.89 -3.48
C LEU A 381 15.95 1.90 -3.21
N LEU A 382 16.16 2.88 -4.10
CA LEU A 382 17.11 3.96 -3.91
C LEU A 382 16.78 4.78 -2.66
N ALA A 383 15.55 5.27 -2.56
CA ALA A 383 15.10 6.05 -1.41
C ALA A 383 15.18 5.26 -0.10
N THR A 384 14.79 3.97 -0.13
CA THR A 384 14.88 3.08 1.03
C THR A 384 16.33 2.88 1.47
N THR A 385 17.25 2.69 0.50
CA THR A 385 18.69 2.53 0.75
C THR A 385 19.26 3.77 1.42
N VAL A 386 19.03 4.95 0.83
CA VAL A 386 19.56 6.20 1.37
C VAL A 386 18.94 6.50 2.74
N CYS A 387 17.61 6.35 2.89
CA CYS A 387 16.93 6.56 4.17
C CYS A 387 17.47 5.63 5.26
N ALA A 388 17.61 4.33 4.97
CA ALA A 388 18.11 3.36 5.93
C ALA A 388 19.60 3.59 6.26
N ALA A 389 20.42 3.98 5.29
CA ALA A 389 21.83 4.31 5.49
C ALA A 389 22.02 5.60 6.29
N SER A 390 21.29 6.67 5.96
CA SER A 390 21.27 7.93 6.70
C SER A 390 20.79 7.70 8.13
N LEU A 391 19.73 6.91 8.31
CA LEU A 391 19.25 6.54 9.64
C LEU A 391 20.35 5.79 10.38
N TRP A 392 20.89 4.71 9.82
CA TRP A 392 21.96 3.93 10.44
C TRP A 392 23.12 4.83 10.88
N LEU A 393 23.60 5.73 10.02
CA LEU A 393 24.65 6.71 10.33
C LEU A 393 24.28 7.60 11.52
N SER A 394 23.07 8.18 11.52
CA SER A 394 22.59 9.08 12.58
C SER A 394 22.37 8.40 13.94
N GLN A 395 22.21 7.08 13.96
CA GLN A 395 22.04 6.28 15.19
C GLN A 395 23.21 5.36 15.55
N ARG A 396 24.36 5.43 14.85
CA ARG A 396 25.53 4.58 15.15
C ARG A 396 26.05 4.76 16.57
N ARG A 397 26.08 6.00 17.06
CA ARG A 397 26.61 6.34 18.39
C ARG A 397 25.51 6.37 19.45
N GLU A 398 24.38 6.99 19.13
CA GLU A 398 23.25 7.18 20.05
C GLU A 398 21.94 7.10 19.28
N SER A 399 20.84 6.67 19.90
CA SER A 399 19.54 6.64 19.23
C SER A 399 19.09 8.03 18.75
N LEU A 400 18.48 8.10 17.56
CA LEU A 400 17.87 9.33 17.06
C LEU A 400 16.73 9.77 18.00
N PRO A 401 16.74 11.01 18.53
CA PRO A 401 15.73 11.49 19.47
C PRO A 401 14.36 11.61 18.81
N ALA A 402 13.30 11.50 19.62
CA ALA A 402 11.95 11.81 19.15
C ALA A 402 11.75 13.33 19.08
N LEU A 403 10.97 13.77 18.08
CA LEU A 403 10.63 15.18 17.94
C LEU A 403 9.64 15.60 19.04
N PRO A 404 9.84 16.78 19.66
CA PRO A 404 8.85 17.35 20.56
C PRO A 404 7.51 17.57 19.86
N GLN A 405 6.40 17.39 20.59
CA GLN A 405 5.05 17.54 20.03
C GLN A 405 4.83 18.92 19.38
N ARG A 406 5.41 19.99 19.96
CA ARG A 406 5.36 21.36 19.41
C ARG A 406 5.93 21.46 17.99
N VAL A 407 6.97 20.68 17.68
CA VAL A 407 7.55 20.63 16.33
C VAL A 407 6.58 19.98 15.36
N TRP A 408 5.90 18.90 15.78
CA TRP A 408 4.86 18.24 14.96
C TRP A 408 3.66 19.16 14.66
N TRP A 409 3.23 19.97 15.63
CA TRP A 409 2.16 20.95 15.45
C TRP A 409 2.47 22.01 14.39
N LEU A 410 3.76 22.31 14.15
CA LEU A 410 4.19 23.20 13.07
C LEU A 410 4.41 22.44 11.76
N LEU A 411 5.12 21.32 11.83
CA LEU A 411 5.58 20.55 10.68
C LEU A 411 4.42 19.95 9.89
N LEU A 412 3.47 19.27 10.54
CA LEU A 412 2.40 18.58 9.83
C LEU A 412 1.48 19.54 9.05
N PRO A 413 0.97 20.64 9.64
CA PRO A 413 0.16 21.59 8.89
C PRO A 413 0.92 22.20 7.72
N VAL A 414 2.20 22.55 7.89
CA VAL A 414 3.02 23.10 6.80
C VAL A 414 3.18 22.08 5.66
N CYS A 415 3.51 20.83 5.96
CA CYS A 415 3.62 19.78 4.95
C CYS A 415 2.28 19.54 4.24
N VAL A 416 1.18 19.43 4.98
CA VAL A 416 -0.16 19.21 4.41
C VAL A 416 -0.57 20.39 3.53
N ALA A 417 -0.40 21.63 4.00
CA ALA A 417 -0.72 22.82 3.22
C ALA A 417 0.12 22.91 1.95
N THR A 418 1.43 22.63 2.03
CA THR A 418 2.34 22.63 0.87
C THR A 418 1.89 21.63 -0.19
N LEU A 419 1.59 20.39 0.24
CA LEU A 419 1.14 19.33 -0.65
C LEU A 419 -0.26 19.65 -1.25
N ALA A 420 -1.18 20.20 -0.45
CA ALA A 420 -2.52 20.57 -0.91
C ALA A 420 -2.48 21.72 -1.93
N ILE A 421 -1.68 22.76 -1.68
CA ILE A 421 -1.49 23.86 -2.63
C ILE A 421 -0.88 23.34 -3.93
N ALA A 422 0.15 22.50 -3.84
CA ALA A 422 0.81 21.92 -5.00
C ALA A 422 -0.13 21.03 -5.83
N ALA A 423 -1.05 20.32 -5.18
CA ALA A 423 -2.05 19.48 -5.84
C ALA A 423 -3.04 20.30 -6.69
N GLY A 424 -3.46 21.48 -6.21
CA GLY A 424 -4.48 22.30 -6.86
C GLY A 424 -3.95 23.36 -7.85
N TRP A 425 -2.71 23.83 -7.68
CA TRP A 425 -2.15 24.95 -8.45
C TRP A 425 -2.06 24.68 -9.95
N ALA A 426 -2.60 25.47 -10.89
CA ALA A 426 -2.42 25.22 -12.34
C ALA A 426 -2.77 23.76 -12.77
N LEU A 427 -3.86 23.22 -12.22
CA LEU A 427 -4.33 21.87 -12.52
C LEU A 427 -4.76 21.67 -14.00
N PRO A 428 -5.44 22.63 -14.66
CA PRO A 428 -5.81 22.49 -16.07
C PRO A 428 -4.60 22.25 -16.99
N GLU A 429 -3.51 23.01 -16.80
CA GLU A 429 -2.29 22.87 -17.58
C GLU A 429 -1.61 21.53 -17.32
N ALA A 430 -1.62 21.07 -16.07
CA ALA A 430 -1.07 19.76 -15.72
C ALA A 430 -1.86 18.61 -16.37
N ILE A 431 -3.19 18.70 -16.40
CA ILE A 431 -4.05 17.69 -17.05
C ILE A 431 -3.73 17.64 -18.55
N ALA A 432 -3.56 18.79 -19.20
CA ALA A 432 -3.21 18.87 -20.61
C ALA A 432 -1.87 18.16 -20.92
N ARG A 433 -0.87 18.29 -20.03
CA ARG A 433 0.45 17.66 -20.21
C ARG A 433 0.45 16.13 -20.17
N TYR A 434 -0.50 15.52 -19.48
CA TYR A 434 -0.62 14.06 -19.36
C TYR A 434 -1.69 13.48 -20.28
N ARG A 435 -2.06 14.21 -21.33
CA ARG A 435 -2.99 13.72 -22.34
C ARG A 435 -2.36 12.51 -23.07
N PRO A 436 -3.09 11.39 -23.18
CA PRO A 436 -2.62 10.25 -23.98
C PRO A 436 -2.46 10.66 -25.45
N LEU A 437 -1.63 9.90 -26.18
CA LEU A 437 -1.52 9.94 -27.64
C LEU A 437 -2.87 9.80 -28.34
#